data_AF-A0A0F3GL90-F1
#
_entry.id   AF-A0A0F3GL90-F1
#
_cell.length_a   1.000
_cell.length_b   1.000
_cell.length_c   1.000
_cell.angle_alpha   90.00
_cell.angle_beta   90.00
_cell.angle_gamma   90.00
#
_symmetry.space_group_name_H-M   'P 1'
#
loop_
_entity.id
_entity.type
_entity.pdbx_description
1 polymer ?
#
loop_
_entity_poly.entity_id
_entity_poly.type
_entity_poly.pdbx_seq_one_letter_code
_entity_poly.pdbx_strand_id
1 'polypeptide(L)'
;MWLMNGSSITSNSYVKQGISNHWYILGVADFDGDGKADVLLEDSAGVYIWFMNGSSITNSSYVDKGIPSDWRLRAIGDYNGDGKADILLQNTTTYDIVIWSMNGSIISGMDYVTHVLPAYWQIGTAFVPPGSGQLDPTFGINGMVVKNGTAGGTNDLGISI
;
A
#
# COMPACT_ATOMS: atom_id res chain seq x y z
N MET A 1 -1.39 17.47 -22.48
CA MET A 1 -2.51 16.57 -22.12
C MET A 1 -3.46 16.56 -23.31
N TRP A 2 -3.83 15.37 -23.79
CA TRP A 2 -4.78 15.24 -24.89
C TRP A 2 -6.16 15.02 -24.29
N LEU A 3 -7.11 15.91 -24.59
CA LEU A 3 -8.51 15.72 -24.22
C LEU A 3 -9.17 14.87 -25.31
N MET A 4 -9.70 13.71 -24.93
CA MET A 4 -10.50 12.86 -25.83
C MET A 4 -11.99 13.04 -25.56
N ASN A 5 -12.79 13.06 -26.62
CA ASN A 5 -14.24 12.87 -26.55
C ASN A 5 -14.61 11.73 -27.51
N GLY A 6 -14.86 10.54 -26.97
CA GLY A 6 -14.94 9.31 -27.78
C GLY A 6 -13.59 8.96 -28.39
N SER A 7 -13.57 8.54 -29.66
CA SER A 7 -12.35 8.09 -30.38
C SER A 7 -11.49 9.21 -30.98
N SER A 8 -11.80 10.47 -30.68
CA SER A 8 -11.16 11.63 -31.31
C SER A 8 -10.48 12.51 -30.27
N ILE A 9 -9.31 13.01 -30.64
CA ILE A 9 -8.53 13.94 -29.84
C ILE A 9 -8.91 15.38 -30.21
N THR A 10 -9.42 16.15 -29.24
CA THR A 10 -10.15 17.41 -29.50
C THR A 10 -9.27 18.66 -29.31
N SER A 11 -8.20 18.60 -28.51
CA SER A 11 -7.26 19.73 -28.36
C SER A 11 -5.95 19.34 -27.67
N ASN A 12 -4.91 20.16 -27.92
CA ASN A 12 -3.67 20.19 -27.16
C ASN A 12 -3.78 21.26 -26.06
N SER A 13 -3.85 20.84 -24.80
CA SER A 13 -3.80 21.73 -23.65
C SER A 13 -2.67 21.32 -22.69
N TYR A 14 -1.98 22.31 -22.13
CA TYR A 14 -0.92 22.11 -21.13
C TYR A 14 -1.47 22.48 -19.76
N VAL A 15 -1.51 21.52 -18.83
CA VAL A 15 -1.90 21.75 -17.43
C VAL A 15 -0.91 22.68 -16.71
N LYS A 16 0.38 22.55 -17.03
CA LYS A 16 1.46 23.44 -16.61
C LYS A 16 2.62 23.37 -17.59
N GLN A 17 3.15 24.51 -18.03
CA GLN A 17 4.41 24.55 -18.79
C GLN A 17 5.61 24.61 -17.82
N GLY A 18 6.68 23.88 -18.12
CA GLY A 18 7.93 23.97 -17.34
C GLY A 18 7.84 23.35 -15.95
N ILE A 19 7.21 22.18 -15.82
CA ILE A 19 7.51 21.33 -14.65
C ILE A 19 9.01 20.99 -14.75
N SER A 20 9.78 21.41 -13.74
CA SER A 20 11.19 21.06 -13.59
C SER A 20 11.37 19.55 -13.79
N ASN A 21 12.45 19.11 -14.41
CA ASN A 21 12.79 17.71 -14.73
C ASN A 21 12.93 16.77 -13.51
N HIS A 22 12.52 17.23 -12.31
CA HIS A 22 12.61 16.51 -11.04
C HIS A 22 11.26 16.00 -10.54
N TRP A 23 10.15 16.30 -11.23
CA TRP A 23 8.82 15.80 -10.86
C TRP A 23 8.45 14.56 -11.67
N TYR A 24 8.09 13.50 -10.98
CA TYR A 24 7.61 12.24 -11.55
C TYR A 24 6.13 12.08 -11.23
N ILE A 25 5.31 11.74 -12.23
CA ILE A 25 3.92 11.37 -11.98
C ILE A 25 3.91 9.94 -11.44
N LEU A 26 3.41 9.77 -10.22
CA LEU A 26 3.24 8.47 -9.59
C LEU A 26 1.89 7.83 -9.95
N GLY A 27 0.86 8.66 -10.15
CA GLY A 27 -0.45 8.17 -10.57
C GLY A 27 -1.52 9.25 -10.64
N VAL A 28 -2.71 8.83 -11.04
CA VAL A 28 -3.87 9.69 -11.29
C VAL A 28 -5.11 9.00 -10.74
N ALA A 29 -5.84 9.66 -9.85
CA ALA A 29 -7.07 9.17 -9.22
C ALA A 29 -7.80 10.33 -8.51
N ASP A 30 -9.04 10.12 -8.07
CA ASP A 30 -9.82 11.10 -7.31
C ASP A 30 -9.43 11.04 -5.82
N PHE A 31 -8.56 11.94 -5.35
CA PHE A 31 -8.02 11.90 -3.98
C PHE A 31 -8.85 12.75 -3.01
N ASP A 32 -9.63 13.73 -3.47
CA ASP A 32 -10.50 14.55 -2.63
C ASP A 32 -11.99 14.17 -2.67
N GLY A 33 -12.39 13.28 -3.58
CA GLY A 33 -13.74 12.73 -3.69
C GLY A 33 -14.70 13.64 -4.46
N ASP A 34 -14.19 14.56 -5.27
CA ASP A 34 -15.00 15.50 -6.04
C ASP A 34 -15.52 14.94 -7.39
N GLY A 35 -15.18 13.68 -7.68
CA GLY A 35 -15.52 12.96 -8.90
C GLY A 35 -14.59 13.26 -10.08
N LYS A 36 -13.49 13.99 -9.87
CA LYS A 36 -12.49 14.31 -10.90
C LYS A 36 -11.16 13.65 -10.56
N ALA A 37 -10.37 13.41 -11.60
CA ALA A 37 -9.07 12.78 -11.45
C ALA A 37 -8.00 13.82 -11.10
N ASP A 38 -7.39 13.67 -9.95
CA ASP A 38 -6.24 14.42 -9.45
C ASP A 38 -4.92 13.75 -9.85
N VAL A 39 -3.79 14.43 -9.62
CA VAL A 39 -2.46 13.93 -9.98
C VAL A 39 -1.58 13.80 -8.75
N LEU A 40 -1.06 12.59 -8.53
CA LEU A 40 -0.04 12.29 -7.53
C LEU A 40 1.35 12.40 -8.17
N LEU A 41 2.21 13.22 -7.59
CA LEU A 41 3.56 13.48 -8.06
C LEU A 41 4.58 13.21 -6.95
N GLU A 42 5.82 12.97 -7.35
CA GLU A 42 6.98 12.88 -6.47
C GLU A 42 8.11 13.76 -6.99
N ASP A 43 8.78 14.45 -6.07
CA ASP A 43 10.05 15.13 -6.33
C ASP A 43 11.07 14.81 -5.22
N SER A 44 12.21 15.52 -5.24
CA SER A 44 13.24 15.38 -4.21
C SER A 44 12.81 15.80 -2.80
N ALA A 45 11.73 16.56 -2.65
CA ALA A 45 11.20 17.04 -1.38
C ALA A 45 10.06 16.17 -0.84
N GLY A 46 9.37 15.42 -1.69
CA GLY A 46 8.46 14.36 -1.26
C GLY A 46 7.33 14.06 -2.24
N VAL A 47 6.23 13.54 -1.69
CA VAL A 47 5.00 13.23 -2.44
C VAL A 47 4.06 14.43 -2.37
N TYR A 48 3.47 14.76 -3.52
CA TYR A 48 2.64 15.93 -3.72
C TYR A 48 1.37 15.56 -4.48
N ILE A 49 0.25 16.21 -4.18
CA ILE A 49 -1.00 16.06 -4.94
C ILE A 49 -1.37 17.40 -5.58
N TRP A 50 -1.77 17.34 -6.84
CA TRP A 50 -2.49 18.40 -7.54
C TRP A 50 -3.95 18.03 -7.64
N PHE A 51 -4.79 18.83 -7.00
CA PHE A 51 -6.24 18.74 -7.16
C PHE A 51 -6.64 19.40 -8.47
N MET A 52 -7.41 18.69 -9.28
CA MET A 52 -7.62 19.02 -10.68
C MET A 52 -9.09 19.33 -10.97
N ASN A 53 -9.32 20.37 -11.76
CA ASN A 53 -10.61 20.61 -12.40
C ASN A 53 -10.43 20.72 -13.90
N GLY A 54 -10.53 19.57 -14.58
CA GLY A 54 -10.24 19.46 -16.01
C GLY A 54 -8.75 19.68 -16.29
N SER A 55 -8.41 20.79 -16.96
CA SER A 55 -7.01 21.13 -17.26
C SER A 55 -6.38 22.14 -16.30
N SER A 56 -7.07 22.49 -15.22
CA SER A 56 -6.63 23.49 -14.25
C SER A 56 -6.34 22.85 -12.90
N ILE A 57 -5.23 23.25 -12.27
CA ILE A 57 -4.93 22.89 -10.88
C ILE A 57 -5.71 23.85 -9.98
N THR A 58 -6.63 23.34 -9.16
CA THR A 58 -7.44 24.14 -8.24
C THR A 58 -6.75 24.34 -6.91
N ASN A 59 -6.04 23.32 -6.43
CA ASN A 59 -5.29 23.33 -5.20
C ASN A 59 -4.12 22.34 -5.31
N SER A 60 -3.13 22.48 -4.44
CA SER A 60 -2.02 21.55 -4.40
C SER A 60 -1.33 21.51 -3.04
N SER A 61 -0.88 20.33 -2.62
CA SER A 61 -0.33 20.14 -1.27
C SER A 61 0.62 18.94 -1.18
N TYR A 62 1.57 19.01 -0.25
CA TYR A 62 2.42 17.88 0.10
C TYR A 62 1.62 16.86 0.92
N VAL A 63 1.78 15.60 0.57
CA VAL A 63 1.22 14.46 1.32
C VAL A 63 2.18 14.06 2.43
N ASP A 64 3.44 13.86 2.06
CA ASP A 64 4.52 13.48 2.97
C ASP A 64 5.87 13.87 2.35
N LYS A 65 6.96 13.77 3.12
CA LYS A 65 8.34 14.03 2.71
C LYS A 65 8.91 13.02 1.70
N GLY A 66 8.09 12.11 1.21
CA GLY A 66 8.48 11.09 0.22
C GLY A 66 8.05 9.70 0.62
N ILE A 67 8.03 8.78 -0.35
CA ILE A 67 7.91 7.35 -0.05
C ILE A 67 9.31 6.87 0.40
N PRO A 68 9.44 6.18 1.55
CA PRO A 68 10.74 5.67 1.98
C PRO A 68 11.38 4.78 0.90
N SER A 69 12.71 4.77 0.82
CA SER A 69 13.44 4.20 -0.34
C SER A 69 13.26 2.69 -0.55
N ASP A 70 12.80 1.98 0.48
CA ASP A 70 12.46 0.57 0.49
C ASP A 70 10.99 0.30 0.14
N TRP A 71 10.15 1.33 -0.03
CA TRP A 71 8.75 1.19 -0.42
C TRP A 71 8.52 1.63 -1.85
N ARG A 72 7.62 0.95 -2.55
CA ARG A 72 7.22 1.28 -3.93
C ARG A 72 5.72 1.38 -4.02
N LEU A 73 5.22 2.42 -4.67
CA LEU A 73 3.83 2.50 -5.07
C LEU A 73 3.53 1.37 -6.05
N ARG A 74 2.49 0.59 -5.75
CA ARG A 74 2.03 -0.53 -6.58
C ARG A 74 0.68 -0.26 -7.22
N ALA A 75 -0.23 0.39 -6.49
CA ALA A 75 -1.55 0.68 -6.99
C ALA A 75 -2.16 1.88 -6.24
N ILE A 76 -3.17 2.46 -6.87
CA ILE A 76 -4.02 3.51 -6.31
C ILE A 76 -5.47 3.08 -6.52
N GLY A 77 -6.32 3.28 -5.53
CA GLY A 77 -7.74 2.95 -5.59
C GLY A 77 -8.43 3.17 -4.25
N ASP A 78 -9.76 3.28 -4.24
CA ASP A 78 -10.54 3.40 -3.01
C ASP A 78 -10.62 2.04 -2.30
N TYR A 79 -9.74 1.83 -1.31
CA TYR A 79 -9.67 0.56 -0.57
C TYR A 79 -10.53 0.58 0.69
N ASN A 80 -10.79 1.76 1.25
CA ASN A 80 -11.56 1.92 2.48
C ASN A 80 -13.06 2.18 2.23
N GLY A 81 -13.46 2.51 1.00
CA GLY A 81 -14.84 2.71 0.57
C GLY A 81 -15.42 4.09 0.86
N ASP A 82 -14.59 5.10 1.15
CA ASP A 82 -15.02 6.47 1.45
C ASP A 82 -15.22 7.35 0.22
N GLY A 83 -15.00 6.79 -0.98
CA GLY A 83 -15.12 7.49 -2.25
C GLY A 83 -13.86 8.27 -2.64
N LYS A 84 -12.75 8.12 -1.92
CA LYS A 84 -11.45 8.74 -2.23
C LYS A 84 -10.42 7.67 -2.52
N ALA A 85 -9.47 8.01 -3.37
CA ALA A 85 -8.40 7.10 -3.75
C ALA A 85 -7.35 6.99 -2.64
N ASP A 86 -7.06 5.76 -2.24
CA ASP A 86 -6.00 5.38 -1.31
C ASP A 86 -4.75 4.88 -2.08
N ILE A 87 -3.62 4.74 -1.38
CA ILE A 87 -2.34 4.33 -1.97
C ILE A 87 -1.89 2.98 -1.42
N LEU A 88 -1.62 2.02 -2.29
CA LEU A 88 -1.05 0.72 -1.93
C LEU A 88 0.46 0.73 -2.20
N LEU A 89 1.24 0.56 -1.13
CA LEU A 89 2.69 0.50 -1.14
C LEU A 89 3.16 -0.94 -0.85
N GLN A 90 4.28 -1.32 -1.44
CA GLN A 90 4.96 -2.57 -1.14
C GLN A 90 6.40 -2.31 -0.73
N ASN A 91 6.82 -2.90 0.39
CA ASN A 91 8.22 -2.93 0.79
C ASN A 91 9.01 -3.89 -0.11
N THR A 92 10.14 -3.46 -0.67
CA THR A 92 10.96 -4.26 -1.58
C THR A 92 11.89 -5.23 -0.86
N THR A 93 12.06 -5.07 0.45
CA THR A 93 12.92 -5.91 1.29
C THR A 93 12.12 -6.95 2.05
N THR A 94 11.05 -6.53 2.74
CA THR A 94 10.21 -7.43 3.54
C THR A 94 9.04 -8.01 2.74
N TYR A 95 8.72 -7.43 1.57
CA TYR A 95 7.54 -7.74 0.77
C TYR A 95 6.20 -7.42 1.44
N ASP A 96 6.22 -6.72 2.57
CA ASP A 96 5.01 -6.23 3.23
C ASP A 96 4.21 -5.31 2.30
N ILE A 97 2.90 -5.37 2.44
CA ILE A 97 1.97 -4.52 1.70
C ILE A 97 1.19 -3.68 2.70
N VAL A 98 1.25 -2.37 2.50
CA VAL A 98 0.53 -1.39 3.32
C VAL A 98 -0.35 -0.54 2.42
N ILE A 99 -1.53 -0.21 2.93
CA ILE A 99 -2.40 0.81 2.36
C ILE A 99 -2.26 2.08 3.19
N TRP A 100 -2.03 3.20 2.54
CA TRP A 100 -2.21 4.53 3.10
C TRP A 100 -3.63 4.98 2.74
N SER A 101 -4.48 5.08 3.76
CA SER A 101 -5.80 5.69 3.60
C SER A 101 -5.61 7.19 3.42
N MET A 102 -6.25 7.76 2.41
CA MET A 102 -6.07 9.16 2.02
C MET A 102 -7.34 9.96 2.27
N ASN A 103 -7.16 11.23 2.61
CA ASN A 103 -8.23 12.22 2.68
C ASN A 103 -7.71 13.52 2.06
N GLY A 104 -7.84 13.64 0.73
CA GLY A 104 -7.14 14.68 -0.02
C GLY A 104 -5.63 14.47 0.08
N SER A 105 -4.92 15.47 0.62
CA SER A 105 -3.47 15.41 0.78
C SER A 105 -3.03 14.92 2.16
N ILE A 106 -3.93 14.34 2.95
CA ILE A 106 -3.65 13.89 4.31
C ILE A 106 -3.71 12.37 4.33
N ILE A 107 -2.67 11.72 4.85
CA ILE A 107 -2.72 10.29 5.18
C ILE A 107 -3.57 10.16 6.44
N SER A 108 -4.79 9.63 6.29
CA SER A 108 -5.77 9.47 7.37
C SER A 108 -5.60 8.17 8.15
N GLY A 109 -4.88 7.19 7.59
CA GLY A 109 -4.63 5.89 8.22
C GLY A 109 -3.56 5.08 7.50
N MET A 110 -3.10 4.02 8.15
CA MET A 110 -2.18 3.03 7.57
C MET A 110 -2.60 1.63 8.01
N ASP A 111 -2.82 0.74 7.04
CA ASP A 111 -3.24 -0.64 7.28
C ASP A 111 -2.31 -1.64 6.59
N TYR A 112 -1.87 -2.67 7.32
CA TYR A 112 -1.11 -3.77 6.74
C TYR A 112 -2.05 -4.79 6.09
N VAL A 113 -1.93 -4.98 4.78
CA VAL A 113 -2.74 -5.95 4.01
C VAL A 113 -2.21 -7.37 4.22
N THR A 114 -0.89 -7.51 4.26
CA THR A 114 -0.23 -8.75 4.64
C THR A 114 1.12 -8.43 5.26
N HIS A 115 1.43 -9.12 6.34
CA HIS A 115 2.79 -9.22 6.86
C HIS A 115 3.38 -10.48 6.21
N VAL A 116 4.25 -10.32 5.23
CA VAL A 116 4.93 -11.50 4.69
C VAL A 116 5.94 -11.90 5.74
N LEU A 117 5.59 -12.89 6.55
CA LEU A 117 6.50 -13.40 7.56
C LEU A 117 7.81 -13.80 6.85
N PRO A 118 8.98 -13.35 7.33
CA PRO A 118 10.27 -13.72 6.75
C PRO A 118 10.36 -15.23 6.52
N ALA A 119 11.08 -15.69 5.49
CA ALA A 119 11.11 -17.10 5.05
C ALA A 119 11.46 -18.15 6.14
N TYR A 120 11.93 -17.72 7.31
CA TYR A 120 12.22 -18.54 8.50
C TYR A 120 11.06 -18.68 9.50
N TRP A 121 9.94 -18.00 9.30
CA TRP A 121 8.69 -18.19 10.05
C TRP A 121 7.74 -19.04 9.21
N GLN A 122 7.95 -20.35 9.22
CA GLN A 122 7.03 -21.29 8.58
C GLN A 122 5.91 -21.65 9.55
N ILE A 123 4.66 -21.58 9.08
CA ILE A 123 3.54 -22.25 9.74
C ILE A 123 3.79 -23.76 9.58
N GLY A 124 4.37 -24.37 10.60
CA GLY A 124 4.58 -25.82 10.63
C GLY A 124 3.26 -26.51 10.95
N THR A 125 2.63 -27.17 9.98
CA THR A 125 1.65 -28.21 10.28
C THR A 125 2.40 -29.36 10.94
N ALA A 126 2.26 -29.53 12.26
CA ALA A 126 2.86 -30.68 12.93
C ALA A 126 2.19 -31.97 12.41
N PHE A 127 2.90 -32.77 11.63
CA PHE A 127 2.50 -34.15 11.37
C PHE A 127 2.92 -35.00 12.57
N VAL A 128 1.95 -35.47 13.35
CA VAL A 128 2.19 -36.49 14.39
C VAL A 128 2.03 -37.87 13.74
N PRO A 129 3.10 -38.69 13.65
CA PRO A 129 3.00 -40.03 13.08
C PRO A 129 2.10 -40.93 13.94
N PRO A 130 1.26 -41.80 13.36
CA PRO A 130 0.45 -42.73 14.14
C PRO A 130 1.37 -43.72 14.88
N GLY A 131 1.41 -43.65 16.23
CA GLY A 131 2.10 -44.64 17.07
C GLY A 131 2.95 -44.09 18.22
N SER A 132 3.20 -42.78 18.31
CA SER A 132 3.80 -42.18 19.51
C SER A 132 2.72 -42.07 20.59
N GLY A 133 2.73 -42.97 21.57
CA GLY A 133 1.71 -43.10 22.62
C GLY A 133 1.59 -41.92 23.61
N GLN A 134 1.43 -40.69 23.12
CA GLN A 134 0.86 -39.58 23.86
C GLN A 134 -0.50 -39.25 23.26
N LEU A 135 -1.57 -39.69 23.94
CA LEU A 135 -2.85 -39.02 23.83
C LEU A 135 -2.71 -37.70 24.61
N ASP A 136 -2.34 -36.63 23.92
CA ASP A 136 -2.56 -35.27 24.42
C ASP A 136 -3.92 -34.80 23.87
N PRO A 137 -4.99 -34.73 24.70
CA PRO A 137 -6.31 -34.35 24.23
C PRO A 137 -6.52 -32.83 24.16
N THR A 138 -5.49 -32.00 24.32
CA THR A 138 -5.63 -30.53 24.37
C THR A 138 -5.27 -29.78 23.09
N PHE A 139 -4.74 -30.44 22.06
CA PHE A 139 -4.63 -29.80 20.73
C PHE A 139 -5.95 -29.87 19.97
N GLY A 140 -6.94 -29.18 20.50
CA GLY A 140 -8.09 -28.74 19.73
C GLY A 140 -7.59 -27.93 18.55
N ILE A 141 -8.12 -28.25 17.37
CA ILE A 141 -7.97 -27.54 16.10
C ILE A 141 -8.36 -26.05 16.22
N ASN A 142 -7.53 -25.20 16.84
CA ASN A 142 -7.63 -23.73 16.80
C ASN A 142 -6.40 -23.07 17.45
N GLY A 143 -5.22 -23.25 16.85
CA GLY A 143 -4.03 -22.53 17.28
C GLY A 143 -2.99 -22.49 16.17
N MET A 144 -2.81 -21.32 15.55
CA MET A 144 -1.70 -21.05 14.65
C MET A 144 -0.43 -20.92 15.49
N VAL A 145 0.44 -21.93 15.50
CA VAL A 145 1.71 -21.88 16.22
C VAL A 145 2.78 -21.28 15.30
N VAL A 146 3.31 -20.12 15.69
CA VAL A 146 4.40 -19.44 15.01
C VAL A 146 5.71 -19.80 15.73
N LYS A 147 6.61 -20.54 15.07
CA LYS A 147 7.89 -20.96 15.65
C LYS A 147 9.05 -20.12 15.10
N ASN A 148 9.91 -19.64 16.00
CA ASN A 148 11.14 -18.95 15.63
C ASN A 148 12.23 -19.98 15.29
N GLY A 149 12.58 -20.10 14.02
CA GLY A 149 13.55 -21.07 13.52
C GLY A 149 14.98 -20.53 13.48
N THR A 150 15.64 -20.37 14.62
CA THR A 150 17.11 -20.44 14.68
C THR A 150 17.50 -21.83 15.20
N ALA A 151 18.32 -22.54 14.41
CA ALA A 151 18.85 -23.85 14.80
C ALA A 151 19.59 -23.73 16.14
N GLY A 152 18.94 -24.12 17.25
CA GLY A 152 19.58 -24.13 18.57
C GLY A 152 18.72 -23.85 19.80
N GLY A 153 17.43 -23.54 19.69
CA GLY A 153 16.57 -23.44 20.87
C GLY A 153 15.14 -23.01 20.55
N THR A 154 14.16 -23.79 20.99
CA THR A 154 12.73 -23.44 20.86
C THR A 154 12.26 -22.69 22.10
N ASN A 155 12.20 -21.38 22.01
CA ASN A 155 11.40 -20.56 22.91
C ASN A 155 10.02 -20.34 22.27
N ASP A 156 9.07 -21.16 22.69
CA ASP A 156 7.66 -21.02 22.32
C ASP A 156 7.10 -19.77 23.02
N LEU A 157 6.79 -18.73 22.25
CA LEU A 157 5.98 -17.61 22.74
C LEU A 157 4.52 -17.95 22.44
N GLY A 158 3.84 -18.53 23.42
CA GLY A 158 2.39 -18.68 23.37
C GLY A 158 1.73 -17.31 23.42
N ILE A 159 1.12 -16.89 22.31
CA ILE A 159 0.12 -15.81 22.34
C ILE A 159 -1.22 -16.50 22.56
N SER A 160 -1.80 -16.34 23.76
CA SER A 160 -3.22 -16.59 23.96
C SER A 160 -3.98 -15.43 23.33
N ILE A 161 -4.87 -15.73 22.39
CA ILE A 161 -6.01 -14.86 22.10
C ILE A 161 -7.04 -14.98 23.22
#